data_AF-A0A8J2QZP6-F1
#
_entry.id   AF-A0A8J2QZP6-F1
#
_cell.length_a   1.000
_cell.length_b   1.000
_cell.length_c   1.000
_cell.angle_alpha   90.00
_cell.angle_beta   90.00
_cell.angle_gamma   90.00
#
_symmetry.space_group_name_H-M   'P 1'
#
loop_
_entity.id
_entity.type
_entity.pdbx_description
1 polymer ?
#
loop_
_entity_poly.entity_id
_entity_poly.type
_entity_poly.pdbx_seq_one_letter_code
_entity_poly.pdbx_strand_id
1 'polypeptide(L)'
;MAYLSRAWSTPLCRFTSRHFASLVYSEEVCQAKADKKPIVALESTIITHGMPYPKNLETALQVEEVIREKGAIPATIAILKGQLTVGLSKTELEYLAKAKGVVKASRRDMAPVMANKLDGATTVAGTIIASELAGIPVFVTGGIGGVHREGHNTMDVSADLTELGRRRTLVVCSGVKSILDIGRTLEYLETQGVTVCSFGDSQDFPAFYTIKSGFKAPYHVSDATQAARVLYSSHKLQLSSGIVIAVPVPIEHAMDENMIEAAIKSALLDANKLGIQGKEVTPFLLAAVSKATGGESLAANIALIKNNARIGADIAVQFQRLRNADDFDNDFNIGNTKTRKCKTDTKRQYHTCAETGGNSNVDNGNVLVVGGSNVDRMFRIIEENVRSSNSERVWRRWSRRTRAPVRRMHTGTPRASGGSTSKPSAGNDLHRRPNSRSK
;
A
#
# COMPACT_ATOMS: atom_id res chain seq x y z
N MET A 1 -17.21 8.96 -60.08
CA MET A 1 -18.03 9.84 -59.21
C MET A 1 -18.28 9.13 -57.90
N ALA A 2 -18.11 9.88 -56.81
CA ALA A 2 -18.03 9.55 -55.39
C ALA A 2 -18.76 8.30 -54.83
N TYR A 3 -17.98 7.48 -54.11
CA TYR A 3 -18.43 6.62 -53.01
C TYR A 3 -18.40 7.42 -51.70
N LEU A 4 -19.51 7.42 -50.94
CA LEU A 4 -19.64 8.04 -49.63
C LEU A 4 -19.25 7.03 -48.53
N SER A 5 -18.13 7.26 -47.85
CA SER A 5 -17.77 6.59 -46.59
C SER A 5 -18.23 7.42 -45.39
N ARG A 6 -19.17 6.89 -44.59
CA ARG A 6 -19.52 7.45 -43.27
C ARG A 6 -18.57 6.87 -42.22
N ALA A 7 -17.63 7.69 -41.74
CA ALA A 7 -16.86 7.41 -40.54
C ALA A 7 -17.70 7.76 -39.29
N TRP A 8 -17.88 6.78 -38.41
CA TRP A 8 -18.45 6.99 -37.07
C TRP A 8 -17.30 7.43 -36.16
N SER A 9 -17.24 8.72 -35.84
CA SER A 9 -16.35 9.26 -34.83
C SER A 9 -17.08 9.31 -33.48
N THR A 10 -16.70 8.44 -32.55
CA THR A 10 -17.13 8.49 -31.14
C THR A 10 -16.47 9.68 -30.43
N PRO A 11 -17.21 10.49 -29.65
CA PRO A 11 -16.63 11.64 -28.96
C PRO A 11 -15.91 11.20 -27.67
N LEU A 12 -14.58 11.31 -27.65
CA LEU A 12 -13.79 11.23 -26.43
C LEU A 12 -14.11 12.44 -25.53
N CYS A 13 -14.75 12.20 -24.40
CA CYS A 13 -15.03 13.23 -23.40
C CYS A 13 -13.72 13.64 -22.69
N ARG A 14 -13.15 14.78 -23.08
CA ARG A 14 -12.02 15.42 -22.39
C ARG A 14 -12.56 16.46 -21.42
N PHE A 15 -12.61 16.12 -20.12
CA PHE A 15 -12.84 17.12 -19.08
C PHE A 15 -11.61 18.00 -18.92
N THR A 16 -11.70 19.28 -19.28
CA THR A 16 -10.62 20.24 -19.13
C THR A 16 -10.65 20.87 -17.74
N SER A 17 -9.92 20.29 -16.79
CA SER A 17 -9.43 21.01 -15.60
C SER A 17 -7.91 21.21 -15.74
N ARG A 18 -7.42 22.37 -15.29
CA ARG A 18 -6.09 22.91 -15.60
C ARG A 18 -4.94 21.91 -15.27
N HIS A 19 -4.17 21.56 -16.29
CA HIS A 19 -2.83 20.94 -16.27
C HIS A 19 -2.71 19.52 -15.66
N PHE A 20 -3.33 18.54 -16.33
CA PHE A 20 -2.93 17.13 -16.19
C PHE A 20 -2.67 16.52 -17.57
N ALA A 21 -1.69 15.62 -17.68
CA ALA A 21 -1.60 14.71 -18.81
C ALA A 21 -3.00 14.10 -19.01
N SER A 22 -3.61 14.34 -20.18
CA SER A 22 -5.04 14.06 -20.40
C SER A 22 -5.32 12.59 -20.11
N LEU A 23 -5.92 12.30 -18.96
CA LEU A 23 -6.50 10.99 -18.69
C LEU A 23 -7.53 10.71 -19.77
N VAL A 24 -7.48 9.52 -20.34
CA VAL A 24 -8.49 9.03 -21.25
C VAL A 24 -9.46 8.20 -20.44
N TYR A 25 -10.75 8.52 -20.50
CA TYR A 25 -11.78 7.75 -19.82
C TYR A 25 -12.61 6.99 -20.86
N SER A 26 -13.05 5.77 -20.52
CA SER A 26 -14.12 5.15 -21.30
C SER A 26 -15.41 5.97 -21.20
N GLU A 27 -16.30 5.79 -22.16
CA GLU A 27 -17.63 6.41 -22.16
C GLU A 27 -18.40 6.06 -20.87
N GLU A 28 -18.33 4.80 -20.47
CA GLU A 28 -18.98 4.32 -19.25
C GLU A 28 -18.43 4.99 -17.98
N VAL A 29 -17.10 5.13 -17.85
CA VAL A 29 -16.49 5.82 -16.71
C VAL A 29 -16.84 7.31 -16.73
N CYS A 30 -16.90 7.94 -17.90
CA CYS A 30 -17.36 9.34 -18.03
C CYS A 30 -18.79 9.49 -17.50
N GLN A 31 -19.70 8.63 -17.96
CA GLN A 31 -21.09 8.66 -17.55
C GLN A 31 -21.23 8.39 -16.04
N ALA A 32 -20.49 7.41 -15.51
CA ALA A 32 -20.48 7.10 -14.09
C ALA A 32 -20.05 8.30 -13.24
N LYS A 33 -19.02 9.03 -13.68
CA LYS A 33 -18.56 10.25 -12.99
C LYS A 33 -19.59 11.37 -13.06
N ALA A 34 -20.26 11.56 -14.20
CA ALA A 34 -21.33 12.54 -14.35
C ALA A 34 -22.52 12.22 -13.43
N ASP A 35 -22.89 10.94 -13.35
CA ASP A 35 -24.02 10.44 -12.54
C ASP A 35 -23.68 10.27 -11.05
N LYS A 36 -22.45 10.59 -10.62
CA LYS A 36 -21.92 10.28 -9.27
C LYS A 36 -22.11 8.80 -8.87
N LYS A 37 -22.00 7.88 -9.82
CA LYS A 37 -22.05 6.43 -9.58
C LYS A 37 -20.74 5.94 -8.95
N PRO A 38 -20.78 4.90 -8.11
CA PRO A 38 -19.57 4.32 -7.52
C PRO A 38 -18.72 3.66 -8.61
N ILE A 39 -17.41 3.95 -8.60
CA ILE A 39 -16.42 3.42 -9.54
C ILE A 39 -15.37 2.66 -8.76
N VAL A 40 -14.96 1.49 -9.25
CA VAL A 40 -13.88 0.67 -8.68
C VAL A 40 -12.76 0.55 -9.70
N ALA A 41 -11.57 1.02 -9.34
CA ALA A 41 -10.40 0.86 -10.18
C ALA A 41 -9.88 -0.59 -10.15
N LEU A 42 -9.28 -1.03 -11.26
CA LEU A 42 -8.59 -2.31 -11.41
C LEU A 42 -7.23 -2.10 -12.10
N GLU A 43 -6.22 -2.90 -11.74
CA GLU A 43 -4.91 -2.85 -12.39
C GLU A 43 -4.85 -3.71 -13.66
N SER A 44 -3.89 -3.45 -14.53
CA SER A 44 -3.65 -4.23 -15.74
C SER A 44 -2.42 -5.16 -15.67
N THR A 45 -1.55 -5.02 -14.66
CA THR A 45 -0.38 -5.93 -14.51
C THR A 45 -0.82 -7.37 -14.28
N ILE A 46 -1.91 -7.60 -13.54
CA ILE A 46 -2.47 -8.94 -13.33
C ILE A 46 -2.84 -9.63 -14.66
N ILE A 47 -3.28 -8.85 -15.66
CA ILE A 47 -3.71 -9.33 -16.97
C ILE A 47 -2.49 -9.71 -17.84
N THR A 48 -1.43 -8.91 -17.80
CA THR A 48 -0.30 -9.06 -18.73
C THR A 48 0.86 -9.87 -18.18
N HIS A 49 1.10 -9.80 -16.86
CA HIS A 49 2.26 -10.41 -16.19
C HIS A 49 1.86 -11.32 -15.03
N GLY A 50 0.58 -11.31 -14.61
CA GLY A 50 0.11 -12.07 -13.45
C GLY A 50 -0.53 -13.42 -13.79
N MET A 51 -1.09 -13.56 -14.98
CA MET A 51 -1.83 -14.77 -15.39
C MET A 51 -1.57 -15.10 -16.86
N PRO A 52 -1.56 -16.40 -17.24
CA PRO A 52 -1.41 -16.81 -18.64
C PRO A 52 -2.70 -16.61 -19.44
N TYR A 53 -2.57 -16.41 -20.75
CA TYR A 53 -3.71 -16.45 -21.68
C TYR A 53 -4.24 -17.89 -21.86
N PRO A 54 -5.58 -18.11 -21.93
CA PRO A 54 -6.68 -17.15 -21.92
C PRO A 54 -7.19 -16.75 -20.53
N LYS A 55 -6.65 -17.34 -19.46
CA LYS A 55 -7.12 -17.12 -18.08
C LYS A 55 -7.00 -15.68 -17.61
N ASN A 56 -6.00 -14.94 -18.10
CA ASN A 56 -5.90 -13.51 -17.85
C ASN A 56 -7.13 -12.71 -18.30
N LEU A 57 -7.57 -12.90 -19.55
CA LEU A 57 -8.73 -12.22 -20.14
C LEU A 57 -10.03 -12.68 -19.48
N GLU A 58 -10.20 -14.00 -19.33
CA GLU A 58 -11.38 -14.58 -18.68
C GLU A 58 -11.56 -14.01 -17.27
N THR A 59 -10.46 -13.94 -16.50
CA THR A 59 -10.49 -13.40 -15.14
C THR A 59 -10.78 -11.91 -15.12
N ALA A 60 -10.16 -11.13 -16.01
CA ALA A 60 -10.41 -9.68 -16.09
C ALA A 60 -11.90 -9.39 -16.36
N LEU A 61 -12.50 -10.07 -17.34
CA LEU A 61 -13.91 -9.92 -17.68
C LEU A 61 -14.83 -10.35 -16.53
N GLN A 62 -14.54 -11.47 -15.88
CA GLN A 62 -15.32 -11.94 -14.73
C GLN A 62 -15.23 -10.98 -13.54
N VAL A 63 -14.07 -10.37 -13.30
CA VAL A 63 -13.88 -9.39 -12.22
C VAL A 63 -14.66 -8.10 -12.51
N GLU A 64 -14.64 -7.63 -13.76
CA GLU A 64 -15.48 -6.49 -14.17
C GLU A 64 -16.97 -6.80 -13.97
N GLU A 65 -17.42 -8.00 -14.33
CA GLU A 65 -18.82 -8.39 -14.18
C GLU A 65 -19.24 -8.45 -12.70
N VAL A 66 -18.42 -9.03 -11.81
CA VAL A 66 -18.71 -9.05 -10.37
C VAL A 66 -18.90 -7.63 -9.80
N ILE A 67 -18.13 -6.66 -10.28
CA ILE A 67 -18.28 -5.26 -9.85
C ILE A 67 -19.61 -4.67 -10.37
N ARG A 68 -19.99 -4.99 -11.61
CA ARG A 68 -21.27 -4.56 -12.22
C ARG A 68 -22.47 -5.12 -11.50
N GLU A 69 -22.45 -6.41 -11.16
CA GLU A 69 -23.51 -7.09 -10.41
C GLU A 69 -23.77 -6.45 -9.04
N LYS A 70 -22.75 -5.82 -8.45
CA LYS A 70 -22.84 -5.09 -7.19
C LYS A 70 -23.29 -3.64 -7.33
N GLY A 71 -23.55 -3.17 -8.56
CA GLY A 71 -24.00 -1.82 -8.84
C GLY A 71 -22.89 -0.77 -8.86
N ALA A 72 -21.64 -1.19 -9.00
CA ALA A 72 -20.49 -0.31 -9.23
C ALA A 72 -19.98 -0.44 -10.68
N ILE A 73 -19.21 0.56 -11.11
CA ILE A 73 -18.65 0.61 -12.46
C ILE A 73 -17.16 0.23 -12.38
N PRO A 74 -16.72 -0.84 -13.05
CA PRO A 74 -15.31 -1.20 -13.10
C PRO A 74 -14.54 -0.22 -14.00
N ALA A 75 -13.33 0.12 -13.58
CA ALA A 75 -12.41 0.94 -14.35
C ALA A 75 -11.03 0.26 -14.37
N THR A 76 -10.84 -0.70 -15.28
CA THR A 76 -9.51 -1.24 -15.55
C THR A 76 -8.61 -0.15 -16.12
N ILE A 77 -7.42 0.01 -15.53
CA ILE A 77 -6.48 1.09 -15.87
C ILE A 77 -5.25 0.50 -16.58
N ALA A 78 -4.84 1.14 -17.68
CA ALA A 78 -3.61 0.85 -18.39
C ALA A 78 -3.07 2.11 -19.08
N ILE A 79 -1.81 2.06 -19.54
CA ILE A 79 -1.27 3.04 -20.48
C ILE A 79 -1.37 2.43 -21.87
N LEU A 80 -2.18 3.01 -22.77
CA LEU A 80 -2.32 2.55 -24.14
C LEU A 80 -1.74 3.61 -25.09
N LYS A 81 -0.72 3.23 -25.86
CA LYS A 81 -0.01 4.12 -26.81
C LYS A 81 0.41 5.45 -26.15
N GLY A 82 0.90 5.35 -24.91
CA GLY A 82 1.32 6.46 -24.06
C GLY A 82 0.21 7.31 -23.43
N GLN A 83 -1.06 6.91 -23.55
CA GLN A 83 -2.18 7.57 -22.90
C GLN A 83 -2.61 6.76 -21.67
N LEU A 84 -2.71 7.43 -20.51
CA LEU A 84 -3.21 6.80 -19.30
C LEU A 84 -4.74 6.69 -19.39
N THR A 85 -5.22 5.48 -19.66
CA THR A 85 -6.61 5.14 -19.90
C THR A 85 -7.25 4.55 -18.65
N VAL A 86 -8.43 5.05 -18.29
CA VAL A 86 -9.20 4.68 -17.11
C VAL A 86 -10.56 4.13 -17.54
N GLY A 87 -10.74 2.83 -17.35
CA GLY A 87 -11.82 2.06 -17.97
C GLY A 87 -11.38 1.59 -19.36
N LEU A 88 -11.11 0.30 -19.49
CA LEU A 88 -10.82 -0.32 -20.79
C LEU A 88 -12.09 -0.91 -21.38
N SER A 89 -12.27 -0.76 -22.68
CA SER A 89 -13.28 -1.53 -23.42
C SER A 89 -12.91 -3.01 -23.48
N LYS A 90 -13.90 -3.85 -23.77
CA LYS A 90 -13.69 -5.30 -23.99
C LYS A 90 -12.61 -5.57 -25.04
N THR A 91 -12.59 -4.81 -26.14
CA THR A 91 -11.61 -4.96 -27.22
C THR A 91 -10.20 -4.54 -26.77
N GLU A 92 -10.07 -3.51 -25.94
CA GLU A 92 -8.79 -3.11 -25.34
C GLU A 92 -8.29 -4.13 -24.31
N LEU A 93 -9.18 -4.74 -23.51
CA LEU A 93 -8.83 -5.86 -22.63
C LEU A 93 -8.34 -7.07 -23.43
N GLU A 94 -9.05 -7.44 -24.49
CA GLU A 94 -8.67 -8.54 -25.39
C GLU A 94 -7.31 -8.28 -26.07
N TYR A 95 -7.07 -7.04 -26.50
CA TYR A 95 -5.79 -6.61 -27.03
C TYR A 95 -4.69 -6.78 -25.98
N LEU A 96 -4.88 -6.20 -24.80
CA LEU A 96 -3.87 -6.18 -23.74
C LEU A 96 -3.53 -7.58 -23.24
N ALA A 97 -4.51 -8.48 -23.15
CA ALA A 97 -4.33 -9.86 -22.72
C ALA A 97 -3.47 -10.72 -23.69
N LYS A 98 -3.35 -10.30 -24.95
CA LYS A 98 -2.56 -10.98 -25.99
C LYS A 98 -1.28 -10.22 -26.36
N ALA A 99 -1.19 -8.95 -26.00
CA ALA A 99 -0.09 -8.08 -26.38
C ALA A 99 1.24 -8.59 -25.79
N LYS A 100 2.30 -8.48 -26.61
CA LYS A 100 3.67 -8.77 -26.20
C LYS A 100 4.45 -7.47 -26.05
N GLY A 101 5.45 -7.45 -25.17
CA GLY A 101 6.30 -6.28 -24.97
C GLY A 101 5.61 -5.13 -24.22
N VAL A 102 4.47 -5.39 -23.56
CA VAL A 102 3.80 -4.41 -22.70
C VAL A 102 4.68 -4.14 -21.48
N VAL A 103 4.96 -2.87 -21.20
CA VAL A 103 5.82 -2.52 -20.06
C VAL A 103 5.04 -2.70 -18.75
N LYS A 104 5.55 -3.51 -17.82
CA LYS A 104 5.09 -3.49 -16.42
C LYS A 104 5.41 -2.12 -15.81
N ALA A 105 4.39 -1.29 -15.65
CA ALA A 105 4.52 0.14 -15.38
C ALA A 105 4.22 0.48 -13.91
N SER A 106 5.27 0.60 -13.10
CA SER A 106 5.19 1.23 -11.78
C SER A 106 5.39 2.75 -11.89
N ARG A 107 5.39 3.49 -10.77
CA ARG A 107 5.54 4.95 -10.72
C ARG A 107 6.67 5.46 -11.62
N ARG A 108 7.86 4.86 -11.51
CA ARG A 108 9.07 5.30 -12.25
C ARG A 108 8.99 5.05 -13.75
N ASP A 109 8.16 4.10 -14.16
CA ASP A 109 8.04 3.65 -15.54
C ASP A 109 6.97 4.47 -16.31
N MET A 110 6.00 5.08 -15.61
CA MET A 110 4.88 5.78 -16.24
C MET A 110 5.32 6.88 -17.20
N ALA A 111 6.21 7.78 -16.77
CA ALA A 111 6.64 8.90 -17.61
C ALA A 111 7.39 8.44 -18.88
N PRO A 112 8.40 7.54 -18.81
CA PRO A 112 9.02 6.97 -20.01
C PRO A 112 8.03 6.26 -20.94
N VAL A 113 7.10 5.45 -20.42
CA VAL A 113 6.10 4.74 -21.23
C VAL A 113 5.21 5.73 -21.97
N MET A 114 4.74 6.77 -21.28
CA MET A 114 3.91 7.82 -21.87
C MET A 114 4.66 8.63 -22.93
N ALA A 115 5.88 9.07 -22.63
CA ALA A 115 6.70 9.87 -23.54
C ALA A 115 7.02 9.12 -24.85
N ASN A 116 7.27 7.81 -24.76
CA ASN A 116 7.59 6.97 -25.91
C ASN A 116 6.36 6.37 -26.61
N LYS A 117 5.13 6.75 -26.19
CA LYS A 117 3.88 6.23 -26.76
C LYS A 117 3.79 4.71 -26.71
N LEU A 118 4.33 4.09 -25.66
CA LEU A 118 4.32 2.65 -25.46
C LEU A 118 3.05 2.20 -24.73
N ASP A 119 2.77 0.91 -24.81
CA ASP A 119 1.79 0.27 -23.94
C ASP A 119 2.43 -0.10 -22.60
N GLY A 120 1.70 0.19 -21.52
CA GLY A 120 2.10 -0.11 -20.16
C GLY A 120 0.96 -0.71 -19.36
N ALA A 121 1.22 -1.83 -18.71
CA ALA A 121 0.32 -2.42 -17.74
C ALA A 121 0.64 -1.85 -16.36
N THR A 122 -0.28 -1.10 -15.76
CA THR A 122 -0.06 -0.45 -14.48
C THR A 122 0.02 -1.49 -13.36
N THR A 123 1.02 -1.37 -12.48
CA THR A 123 1.06 -2.13 -11.22
C THR A 123 0.08 -1.53 -10.21
N VAL A 124 0.02 -2.09 -9.00
CA VAL A 124 -0.67 -1.49 -7.85
C VAL A 124 -0.26 -0.02 -7.67
N ALA A 125 1.05 0.31 -7.57
CA ALA A 125 1.55 1.68 -7.51
C ALA A 125 1.06 2.59 -8.66
N GLY A 126 1.18 2.13 -9.92
CA GLY A 126 0.74 2.90 -11.08
C GLY A 126 -0.78 3.13 -11.09
N THR A 127 -1.54 2.15 -10.63
CA THR A 127 -3.00 2.20 -10.55
C THR A 127 -3.44 3.11 -9.41
N ILE A 128 -2.79 3.09 -8.25
CA ILE A 128 -3.05 4.04 -7.14
C ILE A 128 -2.87 5.49 -7.63
N ILE A 129 -1.81 5.77 -8.39
CA ILE A 129 -1.58 7.10 -8.99
C ILE A 129 -2.75 7.48 -9.90
N ALA A 130 -3.10 6.60 -10.85
CA ALA A 130 -4.14 6.86 -11.83
C ALA A 130 -5.52 7.03 -11.17
N SER A 131 -5.85 6.21 -10.17
CA SER A 131 -7.09 6.29 -9.41
C SER A 131 -7.24 7.62 -8.69
N GLU A 132 -6.18 8.11 -8.02
CA GLU A 132 -6.23 9.43 -7.37
C GLU A 132 -6.38 10.56 -8.40
N LEU A 133 -5.62 10.52 -9.51
CA LEU A 133 -5.78 11.49 -10.60
C LEU A 133 -7.19 11.47 -11.21
N ALA A 134 -7.82 10.29 -11.23
CA ALA A 134 -9.18 10.10 -11.70
C ALA A 134 -10.25 10.40 -10.64
N GLY A 135 -9.88 10.67 -9.39
CA GLY A 135 -10.83 10.83 -8.28
C GLY A 135 -11.62 9.56 -7.96
N ILE A 136 -11.05 8.38 -8.22
CA ILE A 136 -11.62 7.08 -7.91
C ILE A 136 -11.00 6.60 -6.59
N PRO A 137 -11.78 6.51 -5.49
CA PRO A 137 -11.23 6.31 -4.16
C PRO A 137 -11.01 4.83 -3.79
N VAL A 138 -11.61 3.88 -4.52
CA VAL A 138 -11.52 2.45 -4.25
C VAL A 138 -10.85 1.73 -5.40
N PHE A 139 -9.84 0.92 -5.08
CA PHE A 139 -9.07 0.09 -6.00
C PHE A 139 -9.05 -1.36 -5.50
N VAL A 140 -9.27 -2.32 -6.40
CA VAL A 140 -9.19 -3.75 -6.11
C VAL A 140 -8.00 -4.39 -6.84
N THR A 141 -7.24 -5.21 -6.12
CA THR A 141 -6.21 -6.10 -6.69
C THR A 141 -6.23 -7.46 -6.00
N GLY A 142 -5.46 -8.42 -6.50
CA GLY A 142 -5.30 -9.71 -5.84
C GLY A 142 -4.52 -9.53 -4.54
N GLY A 143 -3.37 -8.87 -4.59
CA GLY A 143 -2.45 -8.73 -3.47
C GLY A 143 -1.49 -7.58 -3.75
N ILE A 144 -1.15 -6.79 -2.74
CA ILE A 144 -0.17 -5.71 -2.91
C ILE A 144 1.25 -6.27 -2.99
N GLY A 145 2.17 -5.51 -3.60
CA GLY A 145 3.60 -5.69 -3.35
C GLY A 145 3.97 -5.29 -1.92
N GLY A 146 5.22 -5.49 -1.55
CA GLY A 146 5.68 -5.30 -0.19
C GLY A 146 7.19 -5.34 -0.08
N VAL A 147 7.68 -5.54 1.15
CA VAL A 147 9.08 -5.81 1.41
C VAL A 147 9.36 -7.25 0.97
N HIS A 148 10.35 -7.46 0.10
CA HIS A 148 10.75 -8.81 -0.29
C HIS A 148 11.40 -9.55 0.89
N ARG A 149 11.40 -10.88 0.84
CA ARG A 149 12.21 -11.67 1.78
C ARG A 149 13.68 -11.27 1.63
N GLU A 150 14.38 -11.10 2.75
CA GLU A 150 15.72 -10.47 2.81
C GLU A 150 15.78 -8.98 2.40
N GLY A 151 14.63 -8.29 2.32
CA GLY A 151 14.54 -6.89 1.93
C GLY A 151 15.31 -5.91 2.83
N HIS A 152 15.62 -6.30 4.07
CA HIS A 152 16.48 -5.53 4.97
C HIS A 152 17.95 -5.49 4.53
N ASN A 153 18.39 -6.48 3.75
CA ASN A 153 19.74 -6.57 3.19
C ASN A 153 19.77 -6.06 1.75
N THR A 154 18.78 -6.47 0.93
CA THR A 154 18.75 -6.17 -0.51
C THR A 154 18.15 -4.80 -0.82
N MET A 155 17.39 -4.22 0.12
CA MET A 155 16.55 -3.04 -0.09
C MET A 155 15.51 -3.22 -1.20
N ASP A 156 15.15 -4.47 -1.55
CA ASP A 156 14.09 -4.78 -2.51
C ASP A 156 12.71 -4.59 -1.87
N VAL A 157 12.18 -3.37 -2.02
CA VAL A 157 10.91 -2.94 -1.45
C VAL A 157 10.02 -2.39 -2.56
N SER A 158 8.78 -2.90 -2.65
CA SER A 158 7.83 -2.45 -3.66
C SER A 158 7.48 -0.97 -3.51
N ALA A 159 7.47 -0.26 -4.63
CA ALA A 159 6.97 1.11 -4.71
C ALA A 159 5.48 1.23 -4.33
N ASP A 160 4.72 0.12 -4.30
CA ASP A 160 3.32 0.10 -3.86
C ASP A 160 3.18 0.68 -2.44
N LEU A 161 4.11 0.37 -1.53
CA LEU A 161 4.05 0.81 -0.13
C LEU A 161 4.24 2.32 -0.01
N THR A 162 5.18 2.88 -0.76
CA THR A 162 5.41 4.33 -0.80
C THR A 162 4.24 5.05 -1.48
N GLU A 163 3.61 4.46 -2.49
CA GLU A 163 2.44 5.07 -3.13
C GLU A 163 1.22 5.04 -2.21
N LEU A 164 1.02 3.97 -1.44
CA LEU A 164 0.02 3.94 -0.36
C LEU A 164 0.29 5.03 0.68
N GLY A 165 1.54 5.30 1.04
CA GLY A 165 1.89 6.38 1.99
C GLY A 165 1.65 7.81 1.48
N ARG A 166 1.41 7.99 0.18
CA ARG A 166 1.31 9.31 -0.46
C ARG A 166 -0.09 9.69 -0.93
N ARG A 167 -1.00 8.72 -0.99
CA ARG A 167 -2.22 8.80 -1.81
C ARG A 167 -3.39 8.18 -1.09
N ARG A 168 -4.54 8.83 -1.12
CA ARG A 168 -5.74 8.48 -0.33
C ARG A 168 -6.62 7.40 -0.95
N THR A 169 -6.02 6.49 -1.71
CA THR A 169 -6.73 5.38 -2.34
C THR A 169 -6.90 4.25 -1.33
N LEU A 170 -8.13 3.75 -1.16
CA LEU A 170 -8.41 2.52 -0.45
C LEU A 170 -8.17 1.33 -1.40
N VAL A 171 -7.30 0.42 -0.98
CA VAL A 171 -6.92 -0.78 -1.74
C VAL A 171 -7.48 -2.01 -1.04
N VAL A 172 -8.34 -2.73 -1.74
CA VAL A 172 -8.86 -4.04 -1.31
C VAL A 172 -8.01 -5.12 -1.95
N CYS A 173 -7.42 -5.99 -1.12
CA CYS A 173 -6.54 -7.05 -1.57
C CYS A 173 -6.52 -8.21 -0.58
N SER A 174 -5.97 -9.37 -0.97
CA SER A 174 -5.79 -10.51 -0.07
C SER A 174 -4.49 -10.45 0.71
N GLY A 175 -4.21 -9.27 1.27
CA GLY A 175 -2.95 -8.96 1.92
C GLY A 175 -1.81 -8.75 0.93
N VAL A 176 -0.62 -9.14 1.36
CA VAL A 176 0.63 -9.01 0.59
C VAL A 176 0.89 -10.33 -0.14
N LYS A 177 1.39 -10.27 -1.39
CA LYS A 177 1.70 -11.50 -2.16
C LYS A 177 2.60 -12.45 -1.33
N SER A 178 2.27 -13.74 -1.28
CA SER A 178 2.89 -14.74 -0.38
C SER A 178 4.41 -14.88 -0.48
N ILE A 179 4.99 -14.50 -1.61
CA ILE A 179 6.44 -14.49 -1.88
C ILE A 179 7.21 -13.42 -1.08
N LEU A 180 6.51 -12.53 -0.39
CA LEU A 180 7.05 -11.36 0.29
C LEU A 180 7.14 -11.58 1.81
N ASP A 181 7.69 -10.60 2.52
CA ASP A 181 7.80 -10.56 3.97
C ASP A 181 6.65 -9.74 4.57
N ILE A 182 5.69 -10.42 5.20
CA ILE A 182 4.48 -9.78 5.73
C ILE A 182 4.82 -8.89 6.93
N GLY A 183 5.63 -9.38 7.88
CA GLY A 183 5.99 -8.63 9.09
C GLY A 183 6.68 -7.30 8.73
N ARG A 184 7.72 -7.35 7.89
CA ARG A 184 8.42 -6.14 7.44
C ARG A 184 7.53 -5.23 6.60
N THR A 185 6.58 -5.79 5.84
CA THR A 185 5.63 -4.98 5.07
C THR A 185 4.69 -4.21 6.00
N LEU A 186 4.18 -4.83 7.06
CA LEU A 186 3.31 -4.15 8.04
C LEU A 186 4.06 -3.01 8.76
N GLU A 187 5.29 -3.25 9.20
CA GLU A 187 6.15 -2.22 9.81
C GLU A 187 6.43 -1.04 8.86
N TYR A 188 6.66 -1.34 7.57
CA TYR A 188 6.86 -0.30 6.56
C TYR A 188 5.58 0.51 6.33
N LEU A 189 4.42 -0.15 6.27
CA LEU A 189 3.12 0.51 6.11
C LEU A 189 2.79 1.41 7.30
N GLU A 190 3.10 0.97 8.53
CA GLU A 190 3.01 1.80 9.73
C GLU A 190 3.90 3.06 9.59
N THR A 191 5.16 2.88 9.19
CA THR A 191 6.10 4.00 8.97
C THR A 191 5.59 4.98 7.90
N GLN A 192 4.88 4.50 6.89
CA GLN A 192 4.27 5.32 5.83
C GLN A 192 2.92 5.94 6.24
N GLY A 193 2.42 5.69 7.45
CA GLY A 193 1.13 6.20 7.93
C GLY A 193 -0.08 5.59 7.20
N VAL A 194 0.08 4.39 6.63
CA VAL A 194 -1.00 3.70 5.91
C VAL A 194 -1.89 3.00 6.92
N THR A 195 -3.20 3.23 6.83
CA THR A 195 -4.16 2.50 7.67
C THR A 195 -4.33 1.08 7.13
N VAL A 196 -4.15 0.06 7.98
CA VAL A 196 -4.29 -1.34 7.58
C VAL A 196 -5.40 -2.00 8.41
N CYS A 197 -6.40 -2.56 7.73
CA CYS A 197 -7.49 -3.29 8.36
C CYS A 197 -7.58 -4.70 7.78
N SER A 198 -7.77 -5.72 8.63
CA SER A 198 -8.30 -7.00 8.15
C SER A 198 -9.82 -6.89 7.95
N PHE A 199 -10.37 -7.70 7.04
CA PHE A 199 -11.80 -7.75 6.74
C PHE A 199 -12.40 -9.10 7.16
N GLY A 200 -13.58 -9.07 7.78
CA GLY A 200 -14.34 -10.27 8.16
C GLY A 200 -14.50 -10.39 9.67
N ASP A 201 -14.29 -11.56 10.27
CA ASP A 201 -14.52 -11.77 11.71
C ASP A 201 -13.24 -11.75 12.57
N SER A 202 -12.06 -11.67 11.94
CA SER A 202 -10.76 -11.79 12.61
C SER A 202 -9.81 -10.63 12.32
N GLN A 203 -8.92 -10.36 13.27
CA GLN A 203 -7.76 -9.47 13.10
C GLN A 203 -6.60 -10.12 12.34
N ASP A 204 -6.68 -11.42 12.04
CA ASP A 204 -5.61 -12.12 11.31
C ASP A 204 -5.39 -11.47 9.95
N PHE A 205 -4.13 -11.15 9.64
CA PHE A 205 -3.75 -10.64 8.33
C PHE A 205 -3.61 -11.82 7.35
N PRO A 206 -4.29 -11.81 6.19
CA PRO A 206 -4.22 -12.91 5.23
C PRO A 206 -2.87 -12.95 4.49
N ALA A 207 -2.45 -14.15 4.09
CA ALA A 207 -1.17 -14.40 3.40
C ALA A 207 -1.38 -14.74 1.91
N PHE A 208 -2.28 -14.00 1.25
CA PHE A 208 -2.65 -14.20 -0.16
C PHE A 208 -3.37 -15.52 -0.43
N TYR A 209 -2.65 -16.65 -0.43
CA TYR A 209 -3.23 -17.99 -0.65
C TYR A 209 -3.79 -18.65 0.60
N THR A 210 -3.46 -18.13 1.79
CA THR A 210 -3.93 -18.64 3.08
C THR A 210 -4.74 -17.59 3.82
N ILE A 211 -5.72 -18.03 4.61
CA ILE A 211 -6.58 -17.15 5.41
C ILE A 211 -5.77 -16.45 6.51
N LYS A 212 -4.73 -17.09 7.03
CA LYS A 212 -3.90 -16.61 8.13
C LYS A 212 -2.42 -16.59 7.73
N SER A 213 -1.69 -15.63 8.29
CA SER A 213 -0.24 -15.46 8.07
C SER A 213 0.61 -15.57 9.34
N GLY A 214 -0.02 -15.72 10.51
CA GLY A 214 0.63 -15.55 11.81
C GLY A 214 0.81 -14.07 12.23
N PHE A 215 0.48 -13.11 11.35
CA PHE A 215 0.45 -11.68 11.67
C PHE A 215 -0.99 -11.19 11.83
N LYS A 216 -1.14 -10.05 12.52
CA LYS A 216 -2.42 -9.36 12.69
C LYS A 216 -2.38 -7.98 12.05
N ALA A 217 -3.51 -7.54 11.52
CA ALA A 217 -3.71 -6.14 11.15
C ALA A 217 -3.87 -5.28 12.42
N PRO A 218 -3.44 -4.00 12.41
CA PRO A 218 -3.61 -3.11 13.56
C PRO A 218 -5.08 -2.74 13.79
N TYR A 219 -5.90 -2.76 12.74
CA TYR A 219 -7.34 -2.54 12.80
C TYR A 219 -8.11 -3.66 12.11
N HIS A 220 -9.42 -3.67 12.31
CA HIS A 220 -10.33 -4.67 11.79
C HIS A 220 -11.66 -4.01 11.41
N VAL A 221 -12.27 -4.49 10.34
CA VAL A 221 -13.61 -4.09 9.88
C VAL A 221 -14.44 -5.33 9.60
N SER A 222 -15.67 -5.37 10.12
CA SER A 222 -16.55 -6.54 9.96
C SER A 222 -17.19 -6.65 8.59
N ASP A 223 -17.42 -5.50 7.94
CA ASP A 223 -18.20 -5.42 6.72
C ASP A 223 -17.84 -4.19 5.88
N ALA A 224 -18.41 -4.14 4.67
CA ALA A 224 -18.18 -3.06 3.72
C ALA A 224 -18.65 -1.68 4.22
N THR A 225 -19.65 -1.63 5.10
CA THR A 225 -20.16 -0.37 5.67
C THR A 225 -19.14 0.21 6.63
N GLN A 226 -18.52 -0.61 7.48
CA GLN A 226 -17.45 -0.15 8.37
C GLN A 226 -16.22 0.31 7.58
N ALA A 227 -15.79 -0.47 6.58
CA ALA A 227 -14.68 -0.07 5.70
C ALA A 227 -14.96 1.26 4.98
N ALA A 228 -16.18 1.48 4.49
CA ALA A 228 -16.58 2.74 3.88
C ALA A 228 -16.55 3.92 4.86
N ARG A 229 -16.91 3.72 6.14
CA ARG A 229 -16.80 4.76 7.18
C ARG A 229 -15.35 5.12 7.49
N VAL A 230 -14.43 4.16 7.46
CA VAL A 230 -12.98 4.42 7.61
C VAL A 230 -12.49 5.32 6.47
N LEU A 231 -12.82 4.96 5.22
CA LEU A 231 -12.48 5.77 4.04
C LEU A 231 -13.09 7.18 4.12
N TYR A 232 -14.36 7.28 4.46
CA TYR A 232 -15.05 8.54 4.62
C TYR A 232 -14.44 9.42 5.73
N SER A 233 -14.08 8.83 6.88
CA SER A 233 -13.42 9.56 7.96
C SER A 233 -12.02 10.04 7.56
N SER A 234 -11.25 9.19 6.86
CA SER A 234 -9.96 9.56 6.29
C SER A 234 -10.07 10.77 5.34
N HIS A 235 -11.09 10.78 4.48
CA HIS A 235 -11.38 11.91 3.60
C HIS A 235 -11.75 13.19 4.38
N LYS A 236 -12.56 13.09 5.44
CA LYS A 236 -12.92 14.23 6.30
C LYS A 236 -11.72 14.83 7.03
N LEU A 237 -10.81 13.97 7.49
CA LEU A 237 -9.56 14.38 8.13
C LEU A 237 -8.50 14.85 7.13
N GLN A 238 -8.76 14.72 5.82
CA GLN A 238 -7.82 15.08 4.75
C GLN A 238 -6.47 14.36 4.89
N LEU A 239 -6.49 13.11 5.36
CA LEU A 239 -5.28 12.30 5.45
C LEU A 239 -4.72 12.05 4.05
N SER A 240 -3.40 12.22 3.92
CA SER A 240 -2.67 12.06 2.66
C SER A 240 -2.00 10.68 2.55
N SER A 241 -2.68 9.65 3.08
CA SER A 241 -2.26 8.25 3.04
C SER A 241 -3.43 7.33 2.72
N GLY A 242 -3.11 6.17 2.17
CA GLY A 242 -4.05 5.17 1.71
C GLY A 242 -4.55 4.27 2.83
N ILE A 243 -5.47 3.39 2.46
CA ILE A 243 -6.03 2.37 3.36
C ILE A 243 -5.87 1.01 2.68
N VAL A 244 -5.39 0.01 3.41
CA VAL A 244 -5.39 -1.39 2.96
C VAL A 244 -6.50 -2.13 3.68
N ILE A 245 -7.43 -2.71 2.92
CA ILE A 245 -8.43 -3.65 3.41
C ILE A 245 -7.99 -5.05 2.99
N ALA A 246 -7.44 -5.79 3.94
CA ALA A 246 -6.89 -7.13 3.74
C ALA A 246 -8.00 -8.19 3.91
N VAL A 247 -8.41 -8.78 2.79
CA VAL A 247 -9.52 -9.72 2.67
C VAL A 247 -9.01 -11.16 2.56
N PRO A 248 -9.37 -12.07 3.46
CA PRO A 248 -8.95 -13.47 3.34
C PRO A 248 -9.50 -14.11 2.06
N VAL A 249 -8.71 -15.00 1.46
CA VAL A 249 -9.18 -15.90 0.39
C VAL A 249 -10.40 -16.70 0.90
N PRO A 250 -11.41 -16.98 0.05
CA PRO A 250 -12.51 -17.86 0.44
C PRO A 250 -12.00 -19.21 0.93
N ILE A 251 -12.62 -19.76 1.96
CA ILE A 251 -12.11 -20.94 2.69
C ILE A 251 -12.02 -22.19 1.81
N GLU A 252 -12.95 -22.33 0.87
CA GLU A 252 -13.00 -23.38 -0.13
C GLU A 252 -11.86 -23.31 -1.16
N HIS A 253 -11.16 -22.17 -1.22
CA HIS A 253 -10.04 -21.90 -2.12
C HIS A 253 -8.73 -21.62 -1.35
N ALA A 254 -8.75 -21.72 -0.03
CA ALA A 254 -7.56 -21.55 0.80
C ALA A 254 -6.62 -22.73 0.60
N MET A 255 -5.33 -22.44 0.42
CA MET A 255 -4.30 -23.47 0.25
C MET A 255 -3.70 -23.89 1.59
N ASP A 256 -3.05 -25.05 1.60
CA ASP A 256 -2.24 -25.49 2.74
C ASP A 256 -1.00 -24.60 2.91
N GLU A 257 -0.78 -24.11 4.13
CA GLU A 257 0.30 -23.19 4.46
C GLU A 257 1.69 -23.82 4.27
N ASN A 258 1.85 -25.10 4.66
CA ASN A 258 3.13 -25.79 4.53
C ASN A 258 3.47 -26.05 3.07
N MET A 259 2.48 -26.45 2.27
CA MET A 259 2.62 -26.68 0.85
C MET A 259 3.04 -25.39 0.12
N ILE A 260 2.37 -24.26 0.39
CA ILE A 260 2.69 -23.01 -0.29
C ILE A 260 4.05 -22.46 0.13
N GLU A 261 4.41 -22.55 1.41
CA GLU A 261 5.73 -22.13 1.89
C GLU A 261 6.87 -22.99 1.31
N ALA A 262 6.65 -24.31 1.17
CA ALA A 262 7.61 -25.19 0.51
C ALA A 262 7.81 -24.80 -0.97
N ALA A 263 6.72 -24.55 -1.70
CA ALA A 263 6.76 -24.10 -3.09
C ALA A 263 7.50 -22.75 -3.23
N ILE A 264 7.22 -21.79 -2.35
CA ILE A 264 7.85 -20.46 -2.35
C ILE A 264 9.36 -20.56 -2.04
N LYS A 265 9.75 -21.33 -1.02
CA LYS A 265 11.16 -21.52 -0.66
C LYS A 265 11.94 -22.14 -1.82
N SER A 266 11.37 -23.14 -2.49
CA SER A 266 11.96 -23.75 -3.69
C SER A 266 12.12 -22.72 -4.81
N ALA A 267 11.06 -21.95 -5.12
CA ALA A 267 11.07 -20.93 -6.15
C ALA A 267 12.10 -19.82 -5.89
N LEU A 268 12.29 -19.40 -4.63
CA LEU A 268 13.29 -18.41 -4.24
C LEU A 268 14.73 -18.91 -4.45
N LEU A 269 15.00 -20.18 -4.13
CA LEU A 269 16.31 -20.79 -4.40
C LEU A 269 16.61 -20.81 -5.90
N ASP A 270 15.62 -21.12 -6.72
CA ASP A 270 15.78 -21.15 -8.18
C ASP A 270 15.94 -19.74 -8.77
N ALA A 271 15.20 -18.75 -8.27
CA ALA A 271 15.37 -17.35 -8.66
C ALA A 271 16.80 -16.86 -8.39
N ASN A 272 17.36 -17.21 -7.23
CA ASN A 272 18.74 -16.86 -6.86
C ASN A 272 19.77 -17.55 -7.76
N LYS A 273 19.60 -18.86 -8.04
CA LYS A 273 20.50 -19.59 -8.95
C LYS A 273 20.51 -19.02 -10.36
N LEU A 274 19.35 -18.54 -10.83
CA LEU A 274 19.18 -17.95 -12.16
C LEU A 274 19.50 -16.45 -12.21
N GLY A 275 19.84 -15.83 -11.08
CA GLY A 275 20.16 -14.40 -11.00
C GLY A 275 18.96 -13.49 -11.34
N ILE A 276 17.72 -13.94 -11.11
CA ILE A 276 16.53 -13.13 -11.35
C ILE A 276 16.44 -12.04 -10.28
N GLN A 277 16.36 -10.78 -10.70
CA GLN A 277 16.40 -9.62 -9.81
C GLN A 277 15.37 -8.54 -10.17
N GLY A 278 15.04 -7.71 -9.18
CA GLY A 278 14.14 -6.57 -9.33
C GLY A 278 12.75 -6.96 -9.82
N LYS A 279 12.23 -6.22 -10.81
CA LYS A 279 10.83 -6.31 -11.25
C LYS A 279 10.42 -7.67 -11.85
N GLU A 280 11.39 -8.49 -12.23
CA GLU A 280 11.23 -9.83 -12.81
C GLU A 280 11.06 -10.94 -11.75
N VAL A 281 11.39 -10.65 -10.49
CA VAL A 281 11.30 -11.63 -9.39
C VAL A 281 9.86 -12.08 -9.16
N THR A 282 8.92 -11.14 -9.02
CA THR A 282 7.51 -11.48 -8.72
C THR A 282 6.86 -12.35 -9.82
N PRO A 283 6.92 -12.01 -11.13
CA PRO A 283 6.35 -12.87 -12.17
C PRO A 283 6.98 -14.26 -12.19
N PHE A 284 8.31 -14.35 -12.04
CA PHE A 284 9.02 -15.62 -11.98
C PHE A 284 8.52 -16.50 -10.82
N LEU A 285 8.44 -15.95 -9.61
CA LEU A 285 8.03 -16.69 -8.42
C LEU A 285 6.57 -17.15 -8.51
N LEU A 286 5.65 -16.32 -9.01
CA LEU A 286 4.26 -16.71 -9.20
C LEU A 286 4.11 -17.85 -10.22
N ALA A 287 4.86 -17.80 -11.33
CA ALA A 287 4.87 -18.88 -12.31
C ALA A 287 5.44 -20.19 -11.74
N ALA A 288 6.53 -20.10 -10.97
CA ALA A 288 7.14 -21.26 -10.32
C ALA A 288 6.20 -21.90 -9.28
N VAL A 289 5.53 -21.09 -8.45
CA VAL A 289 4.52 -21.56 -7.50
C VAL A 289 3.34 -22.20 -8.21
N SER A 290 2.84 -21.59 -9.29
CA SER A 290 1.76 -22.18 -10.10
C SER A 290 2.11 -23.55 -10.67
N LYS A 291 3.35 -23.70 -11.17
CA LYS A 291 3.85 -24.99 -11.65
C LYS A 291 3.98 -26.01 -10.51
N ALA A 292 4.50 -25.61 -9.36
CA ALA A 292 4.71 -26.48 -8.21
C ALA A 292 3.39 -27.00 -7.60
N THR A 293 2.32 -26.19 -7.66
CA THR A 293 1.00 -26.55 -7.11
C THR A 293 0.05 -27.15 -8.16
N GLY A 294 0.55 -27.57 -9.33
CA GLY A 294 -0.30 -28.12 -10.40
C GLY A 294 -1.43 -27.19 -10.87
N GLY A 295 -1.27 -25.86 -10.74
CA GLY A 295 -2.29 -24.87 -11.09
C GLY A 295 -3.26 -24.46 -9.98
N GLU A 296 -3.26 -25.12 -8.81
CA GLU A 296 -4.17 -24.77 -7.70
C GLU A 296 -4.00 -23.33 -7.21
N SER A 297 -2.77 -22.84 -7.12
CA SER A 297 -2.50 -21.44 -6.76
C SER A 297 -3.06 -20.44 -7.78
N LEU A 298 -3.15 -20.79 -9.07
CA LEU A 298 -3.83 -19.94 -10.05
C LEU A 298 -5.34 -19.92 -9.81
N ALA A 299 -5.95 -21.06 -9.48
CA ALA A 299 -7.37 -21.12 -9.15
C ALA A 299 -7.68 -20.30 -7.88
N ALA A 300 -6.85 -20.42 -6.84
CA ALA A 300 -6.95 -19.60 -5.63
C ALA A 300 -6.78 -18.10 -5.94
N ASN A 301 -5.83 -17.73 -6.81
CA ASN A 301 -5.61 -16.35 -7.25
C ASN A 301 -6.84 -15.76 -7.98
N ILE A 302 -7.51 -16.57 -8.81
CA ILE A 302 -8.76 -16.18 -9.47
C ILE A 302 -9.91 -16.02 -8.46
N ALA A 303 -10.03 -16.94 -7.50
CA ALA A 303 -11.07 -16.87 -6.49
C ALA A 303 -10.90 -15.65 -5.56
N LEU A 304 -9.67 -15.37 -5.12
CA LEU A 304 -9.40 -14.24 -4.23
C LEU A 304 -9.62 -12.90 -4.93
N ILE A 305 -9.24 -12.72 -6.21
CA ILE A 305 -9.47 -11.43 -6.89
C ILE A 305 -10.98 -11.18 -7.07
N LYS A 306 -11.76 -12.22 -7.36
CA LYS A 306 -13.22 -12.11 -7.45
C LYS A 306 -13.85 -11.78 -6.09
N ASN A 307 -13.34 -12.38 -5.01
CA ASN A 307 -13.78 -12.04 -3.65
C ASN A 307 -13.47 -10.58 -3.30
N ASN A 308 -12.25 -10.12 -3.61
CA ASN A 308 -11.82 -8.74 -3.40
C ASN A 308 -12.65 -7.77 -4.23
N ALA A 309 -12.99 -8.12 -5.48
CA ALA A 309 -13.85 -7.32 -6.36
C ALA A 309 -15.26 -7.14 -5.80
N ARG A 310 -15.84 -8.23 -5.28
CA ARG A 310 -17.14 -8.21 -4.61
C ARG A 310 -17.15 -7.22 -3.44
N ILE A 311 -16.16 -7.36 -2.55
CA ILE A 311 -16.04 -6.53 -1.34
C ILE A 311 -15.71 -5.07 -1.70
N GLY A 312 -14.80 -4.84 -2.64
CA GLY A 312 -14.46 -3.49 -3.11
C GLY A 312 -15.63 -2.76 -3.75
N ALA A 313 -16.46 -3.46 -4.53
CA ALA A 313 -17.69 -2.89 -5.07
C ALA A 313 -18.70 -2.55 -3.97
N ASP A 314 -18.92 -3.44 -3.00
CA ASP A 314 -19.78 -3.16 -1.85
C ASP A 314 -19.26 -1.92 -1.06
N ILE A 315 -17.95 -1.80 -0.83
CA ILE A 315 -17.33 -0.64 -0.17
C ILE A 315 -17.56 0.65 -0.97
N ALA A 316 -17.33 0.61 -2.29
CA ALA A 316 -17.52 1.78 -3.15
C ALA A 316 -18.97 2.28 -3.15
N VAL A 317 -19.94 1.35 -3.18
CA VAL A 317 -21.38 1.68 -3.08
C VAL A 317 -21.70 2.32 -1.73
N GLN A 318 -21.25 1.73 -0.62
CA GLN A 318 -21.51 2.30 0.71
C GLN A 318 -20.82 3.67 0.88
N PHE A 319 -19.61 3.83 0.38
CA PHE A 319 -18.89 5.10 0.41
C PHE A 319 -19.63 6.19 -0.38
N GLN A 320 -20.15 5.86 -1.57
CA GLN A 320 -20.94 6.80 -2.36
C GLN A 320 -22.25 7.19 -1.66
N ARG A 321 -22.90 6.24 -0.96
CA ARG A 321 -24.07 6.54 -0.12
C ARG A 321 -23.76 7.53 1.00
N LEU A 322 -22.66 7.33 1.72
CA LEU A 322 -22.21 8.24 2.78
C LEU A 322 -21.94 9.65 2.23
N ARG A 323 -21.28 9.75 1.07
CA ARG A 323 -21.04 11.04 0.42
C ARG A 323 -22.33 11.75 0.02
N ASN A 324 -23.28 11.02 -0.55
CA ASN A 324 -24.56 11.60 -0.97
C ASN A 324 -25.36 12.11 0.24
N ALA A 325 -25.43 11.34 1.33
CA ALA A 325 -26.12 11.75 2.56
C ALA A 325 -25.53 13.05 3.15
N ASP A 326 -24.21 13.16 3.12
CA ASP A 326 -23.48 14.35 3.54
C ASP A 326 -23.76 15.58 2.67
N ASP A 327 -23.81 15.40 1.35
CA ASP A 327 -24.16 16.48 0.42
C ASP A 327 -25.57 17.00 0.76
N PHE A 328 -26.53 16.12 1.06
CA PHE A 328 -27.88 16.50 1.49
C PHE A 328 -27.89 17.27 2.82
N ASP A 329 -27.22 16.78 3.86
CA ASP A 329 -27.19 17.45 5.17
C ASP A 329 -26.52 18.84 5.09
N ASN A 330 -25.52 19.01 4.21
CA ASN A 330 -24.91 20.32 3.96
C ASN A 330 -25.84 21.25 3.16
N ASP A 331 -26.55 20.75 2.16
CA ASP A 331 -27.50 21.53 1.35
C ASP A 331 -28.66 22.07 2.21
N PHE A 332 -29.15 21.32 3.20
CA PHE A 332 -30.15 21.81 4.17
C PHE A 332 -29.58 22.83 5.17
N ASN A 333 -28.30 22.72 5.53
CA ASN A 333 -27.65 23.64 6.49
C ASN A 333 -27.21 24.98 5.88
N ILE A 334 -27.18 25.11 4.55
CA ILE A 334 -26.91 26.38 3.84
C ILE A 334 -28.07 27.40 4.01
N GLY A 335 -29.18 27.00 4.64
CA GLY A 335 -30.33 27.87 4.92
C GLY A 335 -30.47 28.45 6.34
N ASN A 336 -29.56 28.15 7.30
CA ASN A 336 -29.82 28.52 8.70
C ASN A 336 -28.59 29.06 9.47
N THR A 337 -27.88 30.02 8.90
CA THR A 337 -26.90 30.83 9.64
C THR A 337 -27.57 32.01 10.37
N LYS A 338 -28.39 31.70 11.39
CA LYS A 338 -28.63 32.69 12.46
C LYS A 338 -27.46 32.65 13.42
N THR A 339 -26.60 33.67 13.32
CA THR A 339 -25.53 34.00 14.26
C THR A 339 -25.98 33.87 15.72
N ARG A 340 -25.64 32.76 16.38
CA ARG A 340 -25.67 32.68 17.84
C ARG A 340 -24.40 33.33 18.37
N LYS A 341 -24.51 34.59 18.78
CA LYS A 341 -23.52 35.26 19.65
C LYS A 341 -23.36 34.41 20.91
N CYS A 342 -22.21 33.74 21.03
CA CYS A 342 -21.83 33.08 22.27
C CYS A 342 -21.50 34.19 23.29
N LYS A 343 -22.32 34.34 24.33
CA LYS A 343 -22.01 35.21 25.47
C LYS A 343 -20.87 34.56 26.24
N THR A 344 -19.70 35.18 26.23
CA THR A 344 -18.60 34.84 27.12
C THR A 344 -18.93 35.38 28.51
N ASP A 345 -19.25 34.49 29.43
CA ASP A 345 -19.39 34.83 30.85
C ASP A 345 -18.51 33.87 31.66
N THR A 346 -17.23 34.24 31.83
CA THR A 346 -16.33 33.62 32.79
C THR A 346 -15.28 34.62 33.26
N LYS A 347 -15.55 35.30 34.37
CA LYS A 347 -14.48 35.77 35.26
C LYS A 347 -13.80 34.54 35.86
N ARG A 348 -12.66 34.12 35.30
CA ARG A 348 -11.69 33.27 35.99
C ARG A 348 -10.36 34.02 36.03
N GLN A 349 -10.04 34.53 37.22
CA GLN A 349 -8.71 35.05 37.53
C GLN A 349 -7.71 33.90 37.47
N TYR A 350 -6.71 34.03 36.62
CA TYR A 350 -5.51 33.20 36.64
C TYR A 350 -4.43 33.96 37.42
N HIS A 351 -3.96 33.38 38.52
CA HIS A 351 -2.73 33.85 39.17
C HIS A 351 -1.55 33.51 38.28
N THR A 352 -0.91 34.53 37.72
CA THR A 352 0.45 34.42 37.17
C THR A 352 1.36 35.28 38.03
N CYS A 353 2.31 34.63 38.70
CA CYS A 353 3.39 35.33 39.39
C CYS A 353 4.39 35.80 38.33
N ALA A 354 4.28 37.07 37.94
CA ALA A 354 5.33 37.78 37.24
C ALA A 354 5.19 39.28 37.52
N GLU A 355 5.86 39.77 38.57
CA GLU A 355 6.25 41.17 38.63
C GLU A 355 7.64 41.30 38.01
N THR A 356 7.76 42.06 36.92
CA THR A 356 8.54 43.31 36.85
C THR A 356 8.59 43.87 35.43
N GLY A 357 8.10 45.12 35.29
CA GLY A 357 8.74 46.17 34.50
C GLY A 357 8.53 46.21 32.98
N GLY A 358 7.87 47.28 32.51
CA GLY A 358 8.35 48.02 31.33
C GLY A 358 7.59 47.86 30.02
N ASN A 359 6.57 48.69 29.85
CA ASN A 359 6.13 49.37 28.62
C ASN A 359 6.61 48.82 27.25
N SER A 360 5.74 48.12 26.51
CA SER A 360 5.64 48.26 25.05
C SER A 360 4.33 47.62 24.55
N ASN A 361 3.62 48.36 23.68
CA ASN A 361 2.49 47.87 22.89
C ASN A 361 2.94 46.66 22.06
N VAL A 362 2.54 45.47 22.48
CA VAL A 362 2.61 44.27 21.64
C VAL A 362 1.20 43.75 21.50
N ASP A 363 0.74 43.72 20.25
CA ASP A 363 -0.52 43.14 19.81
C ASP A 363 -0.63 41.71 20.38
N ASN A 364 -1.56 41.50 21.31
CA ASN A 364 -1.78 40.22 21.98
C ASN A 364 -2.46 39.25 20.99
N GLY A 365 -1.67 38.75 20.03
CA GLY A 365 -2.04 37.58 19.27
C GLY A 365 -2.27 36.42 20.23
N ASN A 366 -3.47 35.85 20.22
CA ASN A 366 -3.79 34.68 21.04
C ASN A 366 -2.78 33.56 20.74
N VAL A 367 -1.90 33.26 21.70
CA VAL A 367 -0.97 32.14 21.60
C VAL A 367 -1.76 30.86 21.81
N LEU A 368 -2.01 30.12 20.73
CA LEU A 368 -2.53 28.76 20.81
C LEU A 368 -1.37 27.80 21.06
N VAL A 369 -1.20 27.39 22.33
CA VAL A 369 -0.31 26.27 22.67
C VAL A 369 -1.09 24.98 22.47
N VAL A 370 -0.79 24.24 21.40
CA VAL A 370 -1.29 22.87 21.22
C VAL A 370 -0.31 21.92 21.91
N GLY A 371 -0.70 21.42 23.07
CA GLY A 371 0.03 20.36 23.78
C GLY A 371 -0.53 18.97 23.43
N GLY A 372 0.34 17.98 23.28
CA GLY A 372 -0.04 16.57 23.28
C GLY A 372 -0.16 16.03 24.71
N SER A 373 -1.09 15.10 24.94
CA SER A 373 -1.21 14.39 26.21
C SER A 373 -0.82 12.93 26.00
N ASN A 374 0.31 12.51 26.57
CA ASN A 374 0.60 11.10 26.79
C ASN A 374 0.02 10.70 28.14
N VAL A 375 -0.92 9.76 28.15
CA VAL A 375 -1.46 9.18 29.40
C VAL A 375 -0.89 7.78 29.53
N ASP A 376 0.22 7.65 30.27
CA ASP A 376 0.68 6.35 30.76
C ASP A 376 -0.18 5.94 31.96
N ARG A 377 -1.00 4.90 31.79
CA ARG A 377 -1.69 4.26 32.92
C ARG A 377 -0.77 3.21 33.53
N MET A 378 -0.04 3.60 34.58
CA MET A 378 0.67 2.67 35.45
C MET A 378 -0.31 2.04 36.44
N PHE A 379 -0.64 0.75 36.26
CA PHE A 379 -1.38 0.00 37.26
C PHE A 379 -0.40 -0.60 38.27
N ARG A 380 -0.49 -0.19 39.53
CA ARG A 380 0.14 -0.90 40.65
C ARG A 380 -0.83 -1.96 41.12
N ILE A 381 -0.58 -3.22 40.77
CA ILE A 381 -1.30 -4.35 41.36
C ILE A 381 -0.86 -4.42 42.83
N ILE A 382 -1.80 -4.20 43.75
CA ILE A 382 -1.62 -4.51 45.17
C ILE A 382 -2.41 -5.80 45.39
N GLU A 383 -1.73 -6.94 45.32
CA GLU A 383 -2.30 -8.20 45.80
C GLU A 383 -2.12 -8.27 47.32
N GLU A 384 -3.14 -7.83 48.06
CA GLU A 384 -3.31 -8.30 49.44
C GLU A 384 -3.98 -9.68 49.38
N ASN A 385 -3.18 -10.72 49.63
CA ASN A 385 -3.53 -12.14 49.77
C ASN A 385 -3.27 -13.07 48.57
N VAL A 386 -2.00 -13.20 48.16
CA VAL A 386 -1.55 -14.49 47.61
C VAL A 386 -1.29 -15.44 48.79
N ARG A 387 -2.19 -16.39 49.02
CA ARG A 387 -1.90 -17.56 49.85
C ARG A 387 -0.95 -18.47 49.06
N SER A 388 0.33 -18.46 49.40
CA SER A 388 1.26 -19.49 48.94
C SER A 388 0.98 -20.80 49.70
N SER A 389 0.40 -21.80 49.03
CA SER A 389 0.45 -23.17 49.52
C SER A 389 1.86 -23.72 49.30
N ASN A 390 2.53 -24.06 50.40
CA ASN A 390 3.85 -24.68 50.51
C ASN A 390 4.24 -25.65 49.38
N SER A 391 5.44 -25.47 48.83
CA SER A 391 6.49 -26.50 48.91
C SER A 391 7.88 -25.85 48.92
N GLU A 392 8.81 -26.52 49.60
CA GLU A 392 10.01 -25.98 50.25
C GLU A 392 11.21 -25.67 49.35
N ARG A 393 12.20 -25.00 49.97
CA ARG A 393 13.66 -24.84 49.63
C ARG A 393 13.95 -23.70 48.65
N VAL A 394 14.69 -22.65 48.99
CA VAL A 394 15.95 -22.57 49.75
C VAL A 394 16.08 -21.20 50.41
N TRP A 395 16.41 -21.16 51.71
CA TRP A 395 16.78 -19.94 52.43
C TRP A 395 18.29 -19.86 52.63
N ARG A 396 18.75 -18.59 52.69
CA ARG A 396 20.05 -18.05 53.15
C ARG A 396 21.12 -17.98 52.06
N ARG A 397 21.84 -16.88 51.84
CA ARG A 397 22.25 -15.79 52.74
C ARG A 397 22.82 -14.66 51.87
N TRP A 398 22.74 -13.41 52.33
CA TRP A 398 23.74 -12.33 52.21
C TRP A 398 23.06 -10.96 52.12
N SER A 399 22.81 -10.38 53.29
CA SER A 399 22.74 -8.94 53.48
C SER A 399 24.09 -8.41 53.96
N ARG A 400 24.38 -7.15 53.59
CA ARG A 400 25.45 -6.22 54.03
C ARG A 400 26.66 -6.05 53.11
N ARG A 401 26.66 -4.93 52.39
CA ARG A 401 27.57 -3.75 52.57
C ARG A 401 27.32 -2.75 51.41
N THR A 402 26.48 -1.73 51.58
CA THR A 402 26.82 -0.32 51.90
C THR A 402 27.95 0.33 51.08
N ARG A 403 27.51 1.19 50.14
CA ARG A 403 27.95 2.56 49.75
C ARG A 403 29.45 2.89 49.56
N ALA A 404 29.79 3.39 48.37
CA ALA A 404 30.65 4.58 48.13
C ALA A 404 30.57 5.06 46.64
N PRO A 405 30.98 6.29 46.29
CA PRO A 405 30.25 7.16 45.34
C PRO A 405 30.94 7.43 43.98
N VAL A 406 30.13 7.96 43.05
CA VAL A 406 30.53 8.48 41.72
C VAL A 406 31.09 9.91 41.83
N ARG A 407 32.22 10.20 41.18
CA ARG A 407 32.78 11.55 40.96
C ARG A 407 33.05 11.82 39.46
N ARG A 408 32.77 13.06 39.06
CA ARG A 408 32.83 13.69 37.72
C ARG A 408 34.26 13.97 37.19
N MET A 409 34.36 14.05 35.85
CA MET A 409 35.11 14.99 34.95
C MET A 409 36.62 15.23 35.24
N HIS A 410 37.57 15.34 34.28
CA HIS A 410 37.61 16.14 33.05
C HIS A 410 38.93 15.85 32.26
N THR A 411 38.92 16.16 30.95
CA THR A 411 40.01 16.71 30.08
C THR A 411 41.38 16.02 29.91
N GLY A 412 41.83 15.94 28.64
CA GLY A 412 43.25 16.07 28.29
C GLY A 412 43.73 15.24 27.10
N THR A 413 43.84 15.85 25.92
CA THR A 413 44.76 15.43 24.84
C THR A 413 46.23 15.57 25.29
N PRO A 414 47.17 14.84 24.66
CA PRO A 414 48.07 15.52 23.72
C PRO A 414 48.47 14.73 22.46
N ARG A 415 49.12 15.48 21.56
CA ARG A 415 49.61 15.24 20.20
C ARG A 415 50.99 14.55 20.12
N ALA A 416 51.28 14.05 18.90
CA ALA A 416 52.59 13.88 18.20
C ALA A 416 53.54 12.80 18.76
N SER A 417 54.38 12.06 18.03
CA SER A 417 55.10 12.14 16.72
C SER A 417 55.66 10.71 16.44
N GLY A 418 55.81 10.15 15.23
CA GLY A 418 56.82 10.47 14.19
C GLY A 418 57.68 9.22 13.84
N GLY A 419 58.04 9.05 12.55
CA GLY A 419 59.10 8.14 12.01
C GLY A 419 58.59 6.77 11.51
N SER A 420 58.56 6.38 10.22
CA SER A 420 59.50 6.38 9.07
C SER A 420 60.26 5.06 8.89
N THR A 421 60.46 4.69 7.61
CA THR A 421 61.28 3.59 7.01
C THR A 421 60.59 2.22 6.91
N SER A 422 60.68 1.41 5.83
CA SER A 422 61.33 1.49 4.51
C SER A 422 60.87 0.30 3.64
N LYS A 423 60.58 0.54 2.35
CA LYS A 423 60.67 -0.43 1.23
C LYS A 423 62.16 -0.59 0.85
N PRO A 424 62.62 -1.69 0.20
CA PRO A 424 62.50 -1.90 -1.27
C PRO A 424 62.37 -3.41 -1.68
N SER A 425 61.61 -3.82 -2.72
CA SER A 425 61.73 -3.73 -4.19
C SER A 425 62.45 -4.91 -4.87
N ALA A 426 62.03 -5.16 -6.12
CA ALA A 426 62.59 -6.00 -7.21
C ALA A 426 62.12 -7.47 -7.26
N GLY A 427 61.70 -8.01 -8.41
CA GLY A 427 61.58 -7.46 -9.76
C GLY A 427 61.40 -8.58 -10.80
N ASN A 428 60.76 -8.21 -11.93
CA ASN A 428 60.96 -8.67 -13.33
C ASN A 428 60.73 -10.16 -13.67
N ASP A 429 60.30 -10.59 -14.85
CA ASP A 429 59.88 -9.97 -16.11
C ASP A 429 59.38 -11.10 -17.05
N LEU A 430 58.53 -10.74 -18.05
CA LEU A 430 58.52 -11.19 -19.46
C LEU A 430 58.54 -12.73 -19.77
N HIS A 431 57.75 -13.34 -20.66
CA HIS A 431 57.39 -12.96 -22.02
C HIS A 431 56.54 -14.08 -22.71
N ARG A 432 55.80 -13.71 -23.77
CA ARG A 432 55.40 -14.49 -24.99
C ARG A 432 54.26 -15.52 -24.95
N ARG A 433 53.12 -15.12 -25.55
CA ARG A 433 52.34 -15.89 -26.56
C ARG A 433 52.99 -15.67 -27.97
N PRO A 434 52.54 -16.26 -29.10
CA PRO A 434 51.42 -17.19 -29.36
C PRO A 434 51.77 -18.41 -30.26
N ASN A 435 50.85 -19.38 -30.42
CA ASN A 435 50.60 -19.93 -31.77
C ASN A 435 49.24 -20.63 -31.93
N SER A 436 48.71 -20.46 -33.14
CA SER A 436 47.48 -20.99 -33.73
C SER A 436 47.60 -22.42 -34.25
N ARG A 437 46.49 -23.18 -34.27
CA ARG A 437 45.86 -23.86 -35.45
C ARG A 437 45.20 -25.22 -35.13
N SER A 438 43.95 -25.32 -35.61
CA SER A 438 43.25 -26.47 -36.22
C SER A 438 43.25 -27.85 -35.53
N LYS A 439 42.05 -28.30 -35.14
CA LYS A 439 41.32 -29.36 -35.85
C LYS A 439 39.82 -29.17 -35.63
#